data_AF-A0A8S4S147-F1
#
_entry.id   AF-A0A8S4S147-F1
#
_cell.length_a   1.000
_cell.length_b   1.000
_cell.length_c   1.000
_cell.angle_alpha   90.00
_cell.angle_beta   90.00
_cell.angle_gamma   90.00
#
_symmetry.space_group_name_H-M   'P 1'
#
loop_
_entity.id
_entity.type
_entity.pdbx_description
1 polymer ?
#
loop_
_entity_poly.entity_id
_entity_poly.type
_entity_poly.pdbx_seq_one_letter_code
_entity_poly.pdbx_strand_id
1 'polypeptide(L)'
;MPSKRDRARLLALSAKESGYWLHALPSANLGTMLDQTTLSVVIGLRLGASIIQPHRCHCGDSVDTYGHHGLSCSRSAGRFSRHSTINDIIRRSLATAHVPAVLEPIGLARSDGKRPDETLGPWGPEARALFKELSKRVIESTGDPRAGSYLGQRISLAIQRGNAASILGTVPRCGGFEDVLDII
;
A
#
# COMPACT_ATOMS: atom_id res chain seq x y z
N MET A 1 -13.48 -0.05 -25.67
CA MET A 1 -13.62 0.83 -24.48
C MET A 1 -12.88 0.20 -23.32
N PRO A 2 -12.18 0.97 -22.45
CA PRO A 2 -11.53 0.41 -21.26
C PRO A 2 -12.57 -0.25 -20.34
N SER A 3 -12.20 -1.38 -19.72
CA SER A 3 -13.08 -2.06 -18.76
C SER A 3 -13.35 -1.15 -17.55
N LYS A 4 -14.41 -1.43 -16.76
CA LYS A 4 -14.68 -0.69 -15.51
C LYS A 4 -13.46 -0.71 -14.58
N ARG A 5 -12.75 -1.83 -14.55
CA ARG A 5 -11.49 -2.01 -13.80
C ARG A 5 -10.39 -1.10 -14.33
N ASP A 6 -10.15 -1.08 -15.64
CA ASP A 6 -9.11 -0.25 -16.23
C ASP A 6 -9.38 1.24 -16.02
N ARG A 7 -10.67 1.64 -16.11
CA ARG A 7 -11.08 3.00 -15.77
C ARG A 7 -10.79 3.33 -14.30
N ALA A 8 -11.16 2.46 -13.36
CA ALA A 8 -10.87 2.67 -11.94
C ALA A 8 -9.36 2.76 -11.66
N ARG A 9 -8.57 1.85 -12.25
CA ARG A 9 -7.10 1.87 -12.17
C ARG A 9 -6.53 3.18 -12.71
N LEU A 10 -6.90 3.58 -13.93
CA LEU A 10 -6.40 4.81 -14.54
C LEU A 10 -6.76 6.05 -13.71
N LEU A 11 -7.99 6.13 -13.18
CA LEU A 11 -8.40 7.23 -12.29
C LEU A 11 -7.58 7.27 -11.00
N ALA A 12 -7.31 6.12 -10.38
CA ALA A 12 -6.46 6.04 -9.20
C ALA A 12 -5.03 6.49 -9.48
N LEU A 13 -4.49 6.14 -10.66
CA LEU A 13 -3.14 6.54 -11.09
C LEU A 13 -3.04 8.00 -11.49
N SER A 14 -4.13 8.62 -11.97
CA SER A 14 -4.17 10.05 -12.26
C SER A 14 -4.11 10.94 -11.01
N ALA A 15 -4.29 10.37 -9.81
CA ALA A 15 -4.12 11.13 -8.57
C ALA A 15 -2.65 11.58 -8.39
N LYS A 16 -2.45 12.83 -7.97
CA LYS A 16 -1.14 13.46 -7.83
C LYS A 16 -0.19 12.66 -6.92
N GLU A 17 -0.73 12.06 -5.87
CA GLU A 17 0.03 11.35 -4.84
C GLU A 17 0.32 9.87 -5.19
N SER A 18 -0.29 9.35 -6.27
CA SER A 18 -0.22 7.92 -6.63
C SER A 18 1.20 7.43 -6.93
N GLY A 19 2.07 8.33 -7.37
CA GLY A 19 3.41 8.05 -7.85
C GLY A 19 4.54 8.26 -6.84
N TYR A 20 4.27 8.65 -5.59
CA TYR A 20 5.35 9.03 -4.67
C TYR A 20 6.44 7.98 -4.51
N TRP A 21 6.09 6.69 -4.45
CA TRP A 21 7.05 5.59 -4.36
C TRP A 21 8.02 5.50 -5.56
N LEU A 22 7.64 5.95 -6.76
CA LEU A 22 8.55 5.98 -7.92
C LEU A 22 9.67 7.02 -7.79
N HIS A 23 9.47 8.02 -6.93
CA HIS A 23 10.44 9.09 -6.70
C HIS A 23 11.31 8.83 -5.48
N ALA A 24 11.13 7.69 -4.80
CA ALA A 24 11.94 7.30 -3.66
C ALA A 24 13.29 6.74 -4.13
N LEU A 25 14.38 7.17 -3.49
CA LEU A 25 15.71 6.61 -3.73
C LEU A 25 15.73 5.14 -3.27
N PRO A 26 16.10 4.15 -4.10
CA PRO A 26 16.22 2.77 -3.65
C PRO A 26 17.42 2.61 -2.69
N SER A 27 17.15 2.52 -1.39
CA SER A 27 18.19 2.36 -0.37
C SER A 27 17.71 1.48 0.79
N ALA A 28 18.47 0.44 1.09
CA ALA A 28 18.17 -0.44 2.22
C ALA A 28 18.30 0.32 3.55
N ASN A 29 19.34 1.16 3.68
CA ASN A 29 19.62 1.96 4.87
C ASN A 29 18.52 2.98 5.18
N LEU A 30 17.85 3.49 4.15
CA LEU A 30 16.71 4.40 4.31
C LEU A 30 15.36 3.68 4.42
N GLY A 31 15.35 2.35 4.29
CA GLY A 31 14.13 1.54 4.27
C GLY A 31 13.24 1.76 3.04
N THR A 32 13.80 2.30 1.96
CA THR A 32 13.07 2.68 0.73
C THR A 32 13.25 1.71 -0.43
N MET A 33 14.16 0.74 -0.30
CA MET A 33 14.37 -0.32 -1.28
C MET A 33 13.20 -1.30 -1.31
N LEU A 34 12.65 -1.55 -2.50
CA LEU A 34 11.73 -2.67 -2.76
C LEU A 34 12.56 -3.83 -3.29
N ASP A 35 12.26 -5.05 -2.85
CA ASP A 35 12.80 -6.26 -3.47
C ASP A 35 12.20 -6.48 -4.86
N GLN A 36 12.87 -7.29 -5.67
CA GLN A 36 12.50 -7.53 -7.07
C GLN A 36 11.06 -8.03 -7.21
N THR A 37 10.64 -8.98 -6.37
CA THR A 37 9.30 -9.56 -6.42
C THR A 37 8.23 -8.53 -6.08
N THR A 38 8.42 -7.78 -4.99
CA THR A 38 7.52 -6.69 -4.62
C THR A 38 7.43 -5.66 -5.75
N LEU A 39 8.56 -5.26 -6.34
CA LEU A 39 8.62 -4.30 -7.43
C LEU A 39 7.84 -4.79 -8.67
N SER A 40 8.07 -6.03 -9.11
CA SER A 40 7.36 -6.62 -10.25
C SER A 40 5.85 -6.66 -10.01
N VAL A 41 5.41 -7.08 -8.81
CA VAL A 41 3.99 -7.14 -8.46
C VAL A 41 3.34 -5.76 -8.51
N VAL A 42 3.96 -4.74 -7.91
CA VAL A 42 3.33 -3.40 -7.84
C VAL A 42 3.38 -2.66 -9.17
N ILE A 43 4.41 -2.90 -10.00
CA ILE A 43 4.43 -2.43 -11.39
C ILE A 43 3.31 -3.11 -12.18
N GLY A 44 3.16 -4.42 -12.04
CA GLY A 44 2.09 -5.18 -12.70
C GLY A 44 0.69 -4.66 -12.33
N LEU A 45 0.44 -4.41 -11.04
CA LEU A 45 -0.81 -3.79 -10.56
C LEU A 45 -1.02 -2.40 -11.19
N ARG A 46 0.04 -1.59 -11.23
CA ARG A 46 0.00 -0.25 -11.79
C ARG A 46 -0.28 -0.28 -13.30
N LEU A 47 0.29 -1.21 -14.04
CA LEU A 47 0.09 -1.33 -15.49
C LEU A 47 -1.22 -2.07 -15.84
N GLY A 48 -1.79 -2.82 -14.90
CA GLY A 48 -2.90 -3.74 -15.17
C GLY A 48 -2.44 -4.97 -15.95
N ALA A 49 -1.19 -5.40 -15.77
CA ALA A 49 -0.62 -6.59 -16.38
C ALA A 49 -1.01 -7.86 -15.60
N SER A 50 -0.90 -9.02 -16.25
CA SER A 50 -0.95 -10.31 -15.56
C SER A 50 0.30 -10.44 -14.67
N ILE A 51 0.08 -10.70 -13.38
CA ILE A 51 1.12 -10.73 -12.35
C ILE A 51 1.40 -12.15 -11.91
N ILE A 52 0.33 -12.94 -11.79
CA ILE A 52 0.37 -14.27 -11.21
C ILE A 52 -0.42 -15.28 -12.03
N GLN A 53 -0.05 -16.54 -11.97
CA GLN A 53 -0.85 -17.61 -12.55
C GLN A 53 -2.18 -17.76 -11.79
N PRO A 54 -3.30 -18.05 -12.49
CA PRO A 54 -4.57 -18.33 -11.83
C PRO A 54 -4.44 -19.52 -10.90
N HIS A 55 -4.91 -19.37 -9.67
CA HIS A 55 -4.82 -20.42 -8.66
C HIS A 55 -5.97 -20.33 -7.68
N ARG A 56 -6.08 -21.35 -6.82
CA ARG A 56 -7.06 -21.34 -5.73
C ARG A 56 -6.43 -20.76 -4.47
N CYS A 57 -6.99 -19.67 -3.96
CA CYS A 57 -6.57 -19.11 -2.68
C CYS A 57 -6.96 -20.07 -1.56
N HIS A 58 -6.20 -20.04 -0.47
CA HIS A 58 -6.52 -20.80 0.75
C HIS A 58 -7.85 -20.40 1.42
N CYS A 59 -8.47 -19.29 1.02
CA CYS A 59 -9.85 -18.95 1.40
C CYS A 59 -10.91 -19.79 0.67
N GLY A 60 -10.54 -20.44 -0.44
CA GLY A 60 -11.42 -21.26 -1.27
C GLY A 60 -11.74 -20.64 -2.62
N ASP A 61 -11.59 -19.32 -2.76
CA ASP A 61 -11.90 -18.57 -3.98
C ASP A 61 -10.78 -18.68 -5.03
N SER A 62 -11.16 -18.51 -6.29
CA SER A 62 -10.22 -18.44 -7.41
C SER A 62 -9.60 -17.06 -7.53
N VAL A 63 -8.30 -17.03 -7.78
CA VAL A 63 -7.52 -15.82 -8.06
C VAL A 63 -7.30 -15.72 -9.56
N ASP A 64 -7.56 -14.55 -10.13
CA ASP A 64 -7.31 -14.25 -11.54
C ASP A 64 -5.84 -13.89 -11.79
N THR A 65 -5.46 -13.71 -13.06
CA THR A 65 -4.07 -13.40 -13.40
C THR A 65 -3.57 -12.06 -12.83
N TYR A 66 -4.51 -11.18 -12.47
CA TYR A 66 -4.23 -9.84 -11.99
C TYR A 66 -4.06 -9.78 -10.46
N GLY A 67 -4.45 -10.82 -9.73
CA GLY A 67 -4.23 -10.96 -8.29
C GLY A 67 -5.09 -10.06 -7.40
N HIS A 68 -6.10 -9.37 -7.92
CA HIS A 68 -6.91 -8.42 -7.13
C HIS A 68 -7.63 -9.07 -5.94
N HIS A 69 -7.91 -10.38 -6.02
CA HIS A 69 -8.48 -11.14 -4.91
C HIS A 69 -7.67 -10.94 -3.63
N GLY A 70 -6.34 -11.00 -3.70
CA GLY A 70 -5.46 -10.89 -2.53
C GLY A 70 -5.61 -9.58 -1.78
N LEU A 71 -5.93 -8.49 -2.49
CA LEU A 71 -6.13 -7.17 -1.89
C LEU A 71 -7.35 -7.16 -0.95
N SER A 72 -8.40 -7.90 -1.28
CA SER A 72 -9.69 -7.92 -0.57
C SER A 72 -9.94 -9.19 0.25
N CYS A 73 -9.06 -10.20 0.11
CA CYS A 73 -9.22 -11.48 0.77
C CYS A 73 -9.13 -11.35 2.28
N SER A 74 -10.17 -11.81 2.98
CA SER A 74 -10.25 -11.80 4.44
C SER A 74 -9.25 -12.73 5.13
N ARG A 75 -8.59 -13.61 4.38
CA ARG A 75 -7.57 -14.51 4.92
C ARG A 75 -6.15 -14.17 4.47
N SER A 76 -5.97 -13.18 3.58
CA SER A 76 -4.63 -12.74 3.17
C SER A 76 -3.89 -12.05 4.32
N ALA A 77 -2.62 -12.43 4.52
CA ALA A 77 -1.78 -11.92 5.60
C ALA A 77 -1.41 -10.43 5.41
N GLY A 78 -1.37 -9.93 4.18
CA GLY A 78 -0.93 -8.56 3.87
C GLY A 78 -1.87 -7.44 4.33
N ARG A 79 -3.12 -7.76 4.71
CA ARG A 79 -4.10 -6.74 5.15
C ARG A 79 -3.71 -6.02 6.44
N PHE A 80 -3.07 -6.74 7.37
CA PHE A 80 -2.71 -6.20 8.68
C PHE A 80 -1.42 -5.36 8.64
N SER A 81 -0.43 -5.79 7.85
CA SER A 81 0.86 -5.11 7.77
C SER A 81 0.76 -3.72 7.11
N ARG A 82 -0.18 -3.52 6.18
CA ARG A 82 -0.49 -2.22 5.57
C ARG A 82 -0.79 -1.16 6.64
N HIS A 83 -1.82 -1.44 7.44
CA HIS A 83 -2.33 -0.50 8.43
C HIS A 83 -1.31 -0.26 9.55
N SER A 84 -0.67 -1.32 10.08
CA SER A 84 0.29 -1.15 11.17
C SER A 84 1.51 -0.32 10.74
N THR A 85 2.03 -0.55 9.53
CA THR A 85 3.20 0.16 9.01
C THR A 85 2.88 1.63 8.74
N ILE A 86 1.73 1.91 8.11
CA ILE A 86 1.29 3.29 7.83
C ILE A 86 1.04 4.04 9.15
N ASN A 87 0.36 3.41 10.11
CA ASN A 87 0.12 4.01 11.42
C ASN A 87 1.42 4.34 12.17
N ASP A 88 2.41 3.45 12.10
CA ASP A 88 3.72 3.71 12.70
C ASP A 88 4.46 4.87 11.99
N ILE A 89 4.40 4.95 10.65
CA ILE A 89 4.95 6.09 9.90
C ILE A 89 4.29 7.39 10.32
N ILE A 90 2.96 7.44 10.37
CA ILE A 90 2.20 8.63 10.77
C ILE A 90 2.53 9.02 12.21
N ARG A 91 2.56 8.06 13.13
CA ARG A 91 2.91 8.28 14.54
C ARG A 91 4.31 8.88 14.68
N ARG A 92 5.31 8.33 13.99
CA ARG A 92 6.69 8.85 14.03
C ARG A 92 6.74 10.27 13.47
N SER A 93 6.03 10.56 12.39
CA SER A 93 5.95 11.91 11.84
C SER A 93 5.27 12.91 12.77
N LEU A 94 4.20 12.50 13.47
CA LEU A 94 3.57 13.31 14.51
C LEU A 94 4.53 13.60 15.66
N ALA A 95 5.31 12.60 16.09
CA ALA A 95 6.35 12.78 17.10
C ALA A 95 7.43 13.78 16.63
N THR A 96 7.88 13.70 15.37
CA THR A 96 8.80 14.68 14.77
C THR A 96 8.21 16.09 14.73
N ALA A 97 6.90 16.20 14.52
CA ALA A 97 6.16 17.46 14.56
C ALA A 97 5.82 17.93 15.99
N HIS A 98 6.32 17.26 17.03
CA HIS A 98 6.01 17.53 18.44
C HIS A 98 4.51 17.47 18.77
N VAL A 99 3.74 16.69 17.98
CA VAL A 99 2.33 16.44 18.21
C VAL A 99 2.17 15.11 18.95
N PRO A 100 1.66 15.09 20.19
CA PRO A 100 1.42 13.85 20.90
C PRO A 100 0.35 13.03 20.17
N ALA A 101 0.64 11.75 19.94
CA ALA A 101 -0.24 10.84 19.24
C ALA A 101 -0.28 9.48 19.93
N VAL A 102 -1.49 8.97 20.12
CA VAL A 102 -1.77 7.62 20.65
C VAL A 102 -2.45 6.84 19.53
N LEU A 103 -2.04 5.58 19.34
CA LEU A 103 -2.73 4.68 18.40
C LEU A 103 -4.13 4.41 18.94
N GLU A 104 -5.13 4.38 18.07
CA GLU A 104 -6.50 4.12 18.48
C GLU A 104 -6.60 2.82 19.32
N PRO A 105 -7.23 2.87 20.50
CA PRO A 105 -7.49 1.68 21.30
C PRO A 105 -8.28 0.63 20.50
N ILE A 106 -7.93 -0.64 20.73
CA ILE A 106 -8.62 -1.77 20.11
C ILE A 106 -10.10 -1.74 20.51
N GLY A 107 -11.01 -1.81 19.54
CA GLY A 107 -12.46 -1.87 19.79
C GLY A 107 -13.21 -0.54 19.70
N LEU A 108 -12.56 0.55 19.29
CA LEU A 108 -13.22 1.84 19.01
C LEU A 108 -13.94 1.90 17.65
N ALA A 109 -13.68 0.94 16.76
CA ALA A 109 -14.36 0.87 15.47
C ALA A 109 -15.83 0.46 15.63
N ARG A 110 -16.68 1.06 14.79
CA ARG A 110 -18.15 1.04 14.76
C ARG A 110 -18.77 -0.36 15.02
N SER A 111 -19.98 -0.36 15.57
CA SER A 111 -20.82 -1.55 15.84
C SER A 111 -21.14 -2.42 14.62
N ASP A 112 -20.76 -1.99 13.42
CA ASP A 112 -20.95 -2.71 12.16
C ASP A 112 -19.85 -3.75 11.86
N GLY A 113 -18.79 -3.81 12.68
CA GLY A 113 -17.71 -4.81 12.57
C GLY A 113 -16.87 -4.68 11.29
N LYS A 114 -17.04 -3.61 10.52
CA LYS A 114 -16.32 -3.38 9.26
C LYS A 114 -15.05 -2.57 9.52
N ARG A 115 -13.91 -3.10 9.09
CA ARG A 115 -12.67 -2.32 8.99
C ARG A 115 -12.72 -1.50 7.69
N PRO A 116 -12.27 -0.24 7.69
CA PRO A 116 -12.08 0.52 6.47
C PRO A 116 -10.89 -0.07 5.69
N ASP A 117 -11.15 -1.10 4.90
CA ASP A 117 -10.16 -1.69 4.00
C ASP A 117 -10.17 -0.91 2.68
N GLU A 118 -9.24 0.03 2.52
CA GLU A 118 -8.99 0.71 1.24
C GLU A 118 -7.98 -0.10 0.41
N THR A 119 -8.44 -0.67 -0.69
CA THR A 119 -7.64 -1.59 -1.52
C THR A 119 -7.05 -0.96 -2.76
N LEU A 120 -7.72 0.02 -3.38
CA LEU A 120 -7.33 0.58 -4.69
C LEU A 120 -7.71 2.08 -4.89
N GLY A 121 -8.28 2.73 -3.88
CA GLY A 121 -8.72 4.13 -3.99
C GLY A 121 -7.58 5.15 -3.83
N PRO A 122 -7.65 6.32 -4.48
CA PRO A 122 -6.79 7.43 -4.13
C PRO A 122 -7.13 7.95 -2.73
N TRP A 123 -6.23 8.71 -2.13
CA TRP A 123 -6.50 9.34 -0.83
C TRP A 123 -7.78 10.16 -0.85
N GLY A 124 -8.66 9.90 0.12
CA GLY A 124 -9.83 10.72 0.39
C GLY A 124 -9.45 12.16 0.75
N PRO A 125 -10.42 13.10 0.69
CA PRO A 125 -10.17 14.51 0.96
C PRO A 125 -9.62 14.74 2.38
N GLU A 126 -10.10 13.99 3.38
CA GLU A 126 -9.66 14.06 4.77
C GLU A 126 -8.21 13.57 4.92
N ALA A 127 -7.89 12.43 4.29
CA ALA A 127 -6.53 11.88 4.30
C ALA A 127 -5.53 12.85 3.63
N ARG A 128 -5.93 13.50 2.53
CA ARG A 128 -5.12 14.51 1.85
C ARG A 128 -4.93 15.77 2.69
N ALA A 129 -5.98 16.23 3.40
CA ALA A 129 -5.88 17.36 4.31
C ALA A 129 -4.94 17.07 5.48
N LEU A 130 -5.10 15.91 6.12
CA LEU A 130 -4.23 15.43 7.19
C LEU A 130 -2.77 15.36 6.73
N PHE A 131 -2.51 14.75 5.56
CA PHE A 131 -1.16 14.64 5.02
C PHE A 131 -0.52 16.01 4.76
N LYS A 132 -1.28 16.97 4.21
CA LYS A 132 -0.78 18.33 3.94
C LYS A 132 -0.37 19.02 5.24
N GLU A 133 -1.23 18.97 6.26
CA GLU A 133 -0.95 19.59 7.56
C GLU A 133 0.25 18.93 8.25
N LEU A 134 0.29 17.59 8.26
CA LEU A 134 1.42 16.86 8.84
C LEU A 134 2.73 17.15 8.11
N SER A 135 2.71 17.16 6.77
CA SER A 135 3.89 17.48 5.96
C SER A 135 4.41 18.88 6.26
N LYS A 136 3.52 19.88 6.38
CA LYS A 136 3.88 21.24 6.75
C LYS A 136 4.59 21.29 8.10
N ARG A 137 4.01 20.67 9.13
CA ARG A 137 4.59 20.67 10.50
C ARG A 137 5.93 19.94 10.59
N VAL A 138 6.08 18.84 9.85
CA VAL A 138 7.36 18.11 9.80
C VAL A 138 8.44 18.96 9.14
N ILE A 139 8.12 19.68 8.05
CA ILE A 139 9.05 20.62 7.41
C ILE A 139 9.45 21.73 8.39
N GLU A 140 8.49 22.35 9.06
CA GLU A 140 8.73 23.42 10.04
C GLU A 140 9.59 22.93 11.23
N SER A 141 9.35 21.71 11.72
CA SER A 141 10.07 21.16 12.87
C SER A 141 11.49 20.68 12.54
N THR A 142 11.72 20.22 11.30
CA THR A 142 13.03 19.67 10.88
C THR A 142 13.91 20.69 10.17
N GLY A 143 13.32 21.74 9.59
CA GLY A 143 14.01 22.67 8.70
C GLY A 143 14.35 22.10 7.31
N ASP A 144 14.03 20.83 7.02
CA ASP A 144 14.28 20.22 5.72
C ASP A 144 13.05 20.39 4.80
N PRO A 145 13.13 21.19 3.71
CA PRO A 145 12.01 21.38 2.78
C PRO A 145 11.56 20.07 2.08
N ARG A 146 12.39 19.02 2.09
CA ARG A 146 12.07 17.73 1.47
C ARG A 146 11.38 16.76 2.43
N ALA A 147 11.30 17.05 3.72
CA ALA A 147 10.78 16.14 4.72
C ALA A 147 9.33 15.66 4.42
N GLY A 148 8.48 16.55 3.89
CA GLY A 148 7.13 16.17 3.44
C GLY A 148 7.13 15.18 2.26
N SER A 149 8.07 15.32 1.33
CA SER A 149 8.24 14.37 0.22
C SER A 149 8.67 12.99 0.73
N TYR A 150 9.62 12.96 1.66
CA TYR A 150 10.07 11.71 2.29
C TYR A 150 8.95 11.00 3.05
N LEU A 151 8.08 11.75 3.72
CA LEU A 151 6.88 11.20 4.35
C LEU A 151 5.94 10.56 3.31
N GLY A 152 5.63 11.29 2.23
CA GLY A 152 4.78 10.76 1.15
C GLY A 152 5.36 9.50 0.50
N GLN A 153 6.67 9.47 0.26
CA GLN A 153 7.40 8.31 -0.25
C GLN A 153 7.29 7.11 0.69
N ARG A 154 7.51 7.30 2.00
CA ARG A 154 7.41 6.23 3.00
C ARG A 154 6.01 5.64 3.09
N ILE A 155 4.98 6.47 3.11
CA ILE A 155 3.58 6.02 3.09
C ILE A 155 3.29 5.24 1.81
N SER A 156 3.69 5.78 0.66
CA SER A 156 3.46 5.15 -0.65
C SER A 156 4.16 3.80 -0.77
N LEU A 157 5.39 3.68 -0.28
CA LEU A 157 6.14 2.41 -0.23
C LEU A 157 5.51 1.39 0.71
N ALA A 158 5.00 1.82 1.87
CA ALA A 158 4.28 0.93 2.79
C ALA A 158 3.02 0.35 2.14
N ILE A 159 2.27 1.16 1.38
CA ILE A 159 1.12 0.70 0.58
C ILE A 159 1.57 -0.34 -0.45
N GLN A 160 2.63 -0.04 -1.22
CA GLN A 160 3.15 -0.95 -2.25
C GLN A 160 3.55 -2.30 -1.66
N ARG A 161 4.34 -2.31 -0.58
CA ARG A 161 4.75 -3.54 0.13
C ARG A 161 3.58 -4.35 0.62
N GLY A 162 2.60 -3.69 1.24
CA GLY A 162 1.44 -4.38 1.76
C GLY A 162 0.50 -4.90 0.67
N ASN A 163 0.39 -4.22 -0.47
CA ASN A 163 -0.32 -4.73 -1.65
C ASN A 163 0.36 -5.98 -2.20
N ALA A 164 1.68 -5.96 -2.38
CA ALA A 164 2.44 -7.13 -2.82
C ALA A 164 2.28 -8.30 -1.84
N ALA A 165 2.46 -8.06 -0.54
CA ALA A 165 2.25 -9.08 0.49
C ALA A 165 0.81 -9.64 0.49
N SER A 166 -0.17 -8.81 0.15
CA SER A 166 -1.57 -9.24 0.07
C SER A 166 -1.83 -10.18 -1.10
N ILE A 167 -1.19 -9.94 -2.25
CA ILE A 167 -1.28 -10.78 -3.45
C ILE A 167 -0.48 -12.07 -3.26
N LEU A 168 0.78 -11.96 -2.85
CA LEU A 168 1.66 -13.11 -2.62
C LEU A 168 1.12 -14.00 -1.51
N GLY A 169 0.39 -13.44 -0.54
CA GLY A 169 -0.28 -14.19 0.51
C GLY A 169 -1.40 -15.13 0.03
N THR A 170 -1.88 -15.00 -1.21
CA THR A 170 -2.89 -15.92 -1.75
C THR A 170 -2.28 -17.16 -2.39
N VAL A 171 -1.00 -17.10 -2.76
CA VAL A 171 -0.29 -18.14 -3.49
C VAL A 171 -0.12 -19.39 -2.62
N PRO A 172 -0.45 -20.60 -3.11
CA PRO A 172 -0.26 -21.84 -2.37
C PRO A 172 1.22 -22.09 -2.08
N ARG A 173 1.55 -22.50 -0.85
CA ARG A 173 2.93 -22.77 -0.40
C ARG A 173 3.63 -23.98 -1.05
N CYS A 174 2.94 -24.71 -1.94
CA CYS A 174 3.45 -25.93 -2.56
C CYS A 174 4.15 -25.72 -3.91
N GLY A 175 4.24 -24.49 -4.42
CA GLY A 175 5.11 -24.11 -5.55
C GLY A 175 5.99 -22.94 -5.12
N GLY A 176 7.20 -22.82 -5.66
CA GLY A 176 8.03 -21.65 -5.40
C GLY A 176 7.29 -20.36 -5.81
N PHE A 177 7.55 -19.24 -5.15
CA PHE A 177 6.95 -17.95 -5.55
C PHE A 177 7.28 -17.60 -7.01
N GLU A 178 8.42 -18.07 -7.51
CA GLU A 178 8.87 -17.92 -8.90
C GLU A 178 8.01 -18.72 -9.89
N ASP A 179 7.43 -19.85 -9.49
CA ASP A 179 6.60 -20.71 -10.36
C ASP A 179 5.21 -20.09 -10.65
N VAL A 180 4.85 -19.04 -9.92
CA VAL A 180 3.51 -18.45 -9.93
C VAL A 180 3.54 -17.01 -10.44
N LEU A 181 4.70 -16.38 -10.64
CA LEU A 181 4.80 -15.01 -11.14
C LEU A 181 4.97 -15.00 -12.66
N ASP A 182 4.13 -14.24 -13.36
CA ASP A 182 4.13 -14.13 -14.82
C ASP A 182 5.08 -13.03 -15.35
N ILE A 183 5.71 -12.27 -14.45
CA ILE A 183 6.48 -11.05 -14.76
C ILE A 183 8.01 -11.27 -14.56
N ILE A 184 8.46 -12.50 -14.32
CA ILE A 184 9.89 -12.84 -14.20
C ILE A 184 10.30 -13.70 -15.40
#